data_AF-A0A4S0KYZ7-F1
#
_entry.id   AF-A0A4S0KYZ7-F1
#
_cell.length_a   1.000
_cell.length_b   1.000
_cell.length_c   1.000
_cell.angle_alpha   90.00
_cell.angle_beta   90.00
_cell.angle_gamma   90.00
#
_symmetry.space_group_name_H-M   'P 1'
#
loop_
_entity.id
_entity.type
_entity.pdbx_description
1 polymer ?
#
loop_
_entity_poly.entity_id
_entity_poly.type
_entity_poly.pdbx_seq_one_letter_code
_entity_poly.pdbx_strand_id
1 'polypeptide(L)'
;MRAPKDHPAQFDELDAMGQPDAAPGVMRRRLSAAATKPAHAVICAGCGASFSPNRPDQRCCSATCRKRLERRKKRDKVGSPAESVTSAAVALGAGGNRVRTPARRFRPLSKIPDGYPPDVAVSAGADGLPVFFDVQGDRLFRIWGPSRLSAVELRALKLESTELIFPGGRLYRKVPA
;
A
#
# COMPACT_ATOMS: atom_id res chain seq x y z
N MET A 1 -10.62 -28.09 -51.31
CA MET A 1 -10.70 -29.31 -50.49
C MET A 1 -9.35 -29.54 -49.81
N ARG A 2 -9.25 -29.32 -48.50
CA ARG A 2 -8.11 -29.76 -47.66
C ARG A 2 -8.68 -30.26 -46.33
N ALA A 3 -8.36 -31.50 -45.99
CA ALA A 3 -8.88 -32.23 -44.85
C ALA A 3 -8.26 -31.73 -43.52
N PRO A 4 -9.01 -31.77 -42.40
CA PRO A 4 -8.45 -31.54 -41.08
C PRO A 4 -7.62 -32.74 -40.61
N LYS A 5 -6.49 -32.49 -39.95
CA LYS A 5 -5.69 -33.50 -39.25
C LYS A 5 -6.20 -33.61 -37.82
N ASP A 6 -6.94 -34.68 -37.55
CA ASP A 6 -7.23 -35.13 -36.20
C ASP A 6 -5.97 -35.73 -35.55
N HIS A 7 -5.60 -35.20 -34.39
CA HIS A 7 -4.62 -35.82 -33.50
C HIS A 7 -5.39 -36.63 -32.45
N PRO A 8 -5.21 -37.96 -32.35
CA PRO A 8 -5.79 -38.74 -31.28
C PRO A 8 -5.05 -38.46 -29.96
N ALA A 9 -5.82 -38.12 -28.93
CA ALA A 9 -5.36 -38.10 -27.55
C ALA A 9 -5.22 -39.54 -27.05
N GLN A 10 -3.99 -40.03 -26.97
CA GLN A 10 -3.62 -41.15 -26.12
C GLN A 10 -2.78 -40.59 -24.98
N PHE A 11 -3.28 -40.69 -23.75
CA PHE A 11 -2.37 -40.98 -22.65
C PHE A 11 -3.07 -41.80 -21.56
N ASP A 12 -2.33 -42.84 -21.19
CA ASP A 12 -2.65 -44.02 -20.41
C ASP A 12 -3.34 -43.79 -19.06
N GLU A 13 -4.44 -44.52 -18.92
CA GLU A 13 -4.92 -45.12 -17.69
C GLU A 13 -3.94 -46.24 -17.30
N LEU A 14 -3.24 -46.09 -16.17
CA LEU A 14 -2.50 -47.18 -15.54
C LEU A 14 -2.52 -47.00 -14.02
N ASP A 15 -3.30 -47.89 -13.41
CA ASP A 15 -3.22 -48.48 -12.08
C ASP A 15 -1.99 -48.15 -11.22
N ALA A 16 -2.22 -47.92 -9.93
CA ALA A 16 -1.75 -48.87 -8.91
C ALA A 16 -2.14 -48.44 -7.50
N MET A 17 -3.01 -49.27 -6.95
CA MET A 17 -3.23 -49.62 -5.55
C MET A 17 -2.10 -49.27 -4.56
N GLY A 18 -2.53 -48.67 -3.45
CA GLY A 18 -2.18 -49.12 -2.10
C GLY A 18 -0.90 -48.56 -1.50
N GLN A 19 -1.03 -47.78 -0.41
CA GLN A 19 -0.12 -47.91 0.73
C GLN A 19 -0.82 -47.49 2.05
N PRO A 20 -0.39 -48.08 3.19
CA PRO A 20 -1.26 -48.53 4.28
C PRO A 20 -1.40 -47.55 5.45
N ASP A 21 -2.45 -47.81 6.25
CA ASP A 21 -2.62 -47.43 7.65
C ASP A 21 -1.35 -47.69 8.47
N ALA A 22 -0.66 -46.61 8.85
CA ALA A 22 0.43 -46.63 9.83
C ALA A 22 0.05 -45.76 11.04
N ALA A 23 -0.46 -46.46 12.06
CA ALA A 23 -0.47 -46.21 13.50
C ALA A 23 -0.42 -44.76 14.06
N PRO A 24 -1.27 -44.42 15.05
CA PRO A 24 -1.14 -43.20 15.86
C PRO A 24 0.09 -43.29 16.80
N GLY A 25 1.24 -42.86 16.30
CA GLY A 25 2.46 -42.68 17.08
C GLY A 25 2.39 -41.45 17.99
N VAL A 26 2.16 -41.71 19.28
CA VAL A 26 2.63 -40.96 20.45
C VAL A 26 3.22 -39.56 20.18
N MET A 27 2.43 -38.55 20.58
CA MET A 27 2.82 -37.15 20.72
C MET A 27 4.04 -36.99 21.64
N ARG A 28 5.25 -37.15 21.08
CA ARG A 28 6.46 -36.57 21.71
C ARG A 28 6.34 -35.07 21.62
N ARG A 29 5.80 -34.44 22.68
CA ARG A 29 5.98 -33.02 22.96
C ARG A 29 7.47 -32.74 22.97
N ARG A 30 7.99 -32.29 21.82
CA ARG A 30 9.31 -31.68 21.76
C ARG A 30 9.24 -30.48 22.68
N LEU A 31 9.86 -30.60 23.85
CA LEU A 31 10.18 -29.49 24.72
C LEU A 31 10.92 -28.47 23.86
N SER A 32 10.24 -27.36 23.59
CA SER A 32 10.75 -26.23 22.83
C SER A 32 12.01 -25.73 23.52
N ALA A 33 13.17 -26.14 23.00
CA ALA A 33 14.45 -25.55 23.37
C ALA A 33 14.29 -24.04 23.25
N ALA A 34 14.43 -23.34 24.38
CA ALA A 34 14.35 -21.89 24.45
C ALA A 34 15.27 -21.31 23.38
N ALA A 35 14.65 -20.74 22.34
CA ALA A 35 15.34 -20.24 21.18
C ALA A 35 16.22 -19.06 21.62
N THR A 36 17.48 -19.34 21.89
CA THR A 36 18.54 -18.33 21.96
C THR A 36 18.45 -17.53 20.67
N LYS A 37 18.07 -16.25 20.79
CA LYS A 37 17.94 -15.35 19.64
C LYS A 37 19.26 -15.38 18.86
N PRO A 38 19.26 -15.81 17.59
CA PRO A 38 20.49 -15.80 16.80
C PRO A 38 20.96 -14.35 16.69
N ALA A 39 22.24 -14.11 16.95
CA ALA A 39 22.85 -12.79 16.98
C ALA A 39 22.71 -11.99 15.66
N HIS A 40 22.28 -12.65 14.59
CA HIS A 40 22.12 -12.10 13.25
C HIS A 40 20.69 -12.24 12.71
N ALA A 41 19.70 -11.91 13.53
CA ALA A 41 18.31 -11.83 13.06
C ALA A 41 18.14 -10.64 12.10
N VAL A 42 17.75 -10.91 10.85
CA VAL A 42 17.46 -9.91 9.81
C VAL A 42 15.96 -9.89 9.54
N ILE A 43 15.42 -8.75 9.10
CA ILE A 43 13.99 -8.59 8.75
C ILE A 43 13.74 -9.04 7.31
N CYS A 44 12.75 -9.91 7.10
CA CYS A 44 12.36 -10.40 5.77
C CYS A 44 11.73 -9.29 4.93
N ALA A 45 12.28 -8.99 3.76
CA ALA A 45 11.75 -7.99 2.85
C ALA A 45 10.35 -8.34 2.27
N GLY A 46 9.93 -9.60 2.33
CA GLY A 46 8.64 -10.06 1.81
C GLY A 46 7.48 -10.00 2.83
N CYS A 47 7.75 -10.30 4.10
CA CYS A 47 6.72 -10.41 5.13
C CYS A 47 6.99 -9.59 6.42
N GLY A 48 8.19 -9.05 6.61
CA GLY A 48 8.55 -8.28 7.81
C GLY A 48 8.92 -9.11 9.04
N ALA A 49 8.85 -10.45 8.98
CA ALA A 49 9.27 -11.30 10.10
C ALA A 49 10.80 -11.31 10.28
N SER A 50 11.25 -11.41 11.51
CA SER A 50 12.65 -11.68 11.83
C SER A 50 13.01 -13.13 11.47
N PHE A 51 14.16 -13.32 10.83
CA PHE A 51 14.68 -14.65 10.50
C PHE A 51 16.21 -14.66 10.52
N SER A 52 16.79 -15.85 10.66
CA SER A 52 18.24 -16.04 10.57
C SER A 52 18.61 -16.44 9.15
N PRO A 53 19.30 -15.58 8.37
CA PRO A 53 19.70 -15.93 7.01
C PRO A 53 20.77 -17.03 7.02
N ASN A 54 20.68 -17.97 6.07
CA ASN A 54 21.71 -18.99 5.86
C ASN A 54 22.84 -18.49 4.93
N ARG A 55 22.58 -17.39 4.20
CA ARG A 55 23.55 -16.73 3.33
C ARG A 55 23.51 -15.22 3.59
N PRO A 56 24.64 -14.50 3.53
CA PRO A 56 24.67 -13.06 3.82
C PRO A 56 23.76 -12.24 2.89
N ASP A 57 23.58 -12.68 1.63
CA ASP A 57 22.72 -12.00 0.65
C ASP A 57 21.24 -12.37 0.75
N GLN A 58 20.85 -13.25 1.66
CA GLN A 58 19.48 -13.71 1.78
C GLN A 58 18.58 -12.63 2.40
N ARG A 59 17.71 -12.03 1.58
CA ARG A 59 16.78 -10.96 2.01
C ARG A 59 15.37 -11.44 2.42
N CYS A 60 15.08 -12.73 2.26
CA CYS A 60 13.75 -13.29 2.51
C CYS A 60 13.84 -14.59 3.30
N CYS A 61 12.91 -14.75 4.26
CA CYS A 61 12.84 -15.94 5.11
C CYS A 61 12.45 -17.21 4.34
N SER A 62 11.77 -17.09 3.20
CA SER A 62 11.31 -18.24 2.40
C SER A 62 11.26 -17.93 0.91
N ALA A 63 11.20 -18.99 0.09
CA ALA A 63 11.00 -18.88 -1.36
C ALA A 63 9.67 -18.18 -1.71
N THR A 64 8.63 -18.40 -0.91
CA THR A 64 7.33 -17.74 -1.07
C THR A 64 7.43 -16.22 -0.88
N CYS A 65 8.18 -15.77 0.14
CA CYS A 65 8.44 -14.35 0.36
C CYS A 65 9.27 -13.73 -0.78
N ARG A 66 10.24 -14.48 -1.33
CA ARG A 66 11.02 -14.05 -2.50
C ARG A 66 10.12 -13.82 -3.72
N LYS A 67 9.26 -14.79 -4.06
CA LYS A 67 8.28 -14.65 -5.16
C LYS A 67 7.33 -13.47 -4.94
N ARG A 68 6.88 -13.25 -3.69
CA ARG A 68 6.02 -12.10 -3.34
C ARG A 68 6.75 -10.77 -3.56
N LEU A 69 8.02 -10.69 -3.17
CA LEU A 69 8.86 -9.50 -3.35
C LEU A 69 9.08 -9.21 -4.85
N GLU A 70 9.37 -10.22 -5.66
CA GLU A 70 9.52 -10.08 -7.12
C GLU A 70 8.22 -9.59 -7.79
N ARG A 71 7.06 -10.10 -7.37
CA ARG A 71 5.75 -9.62 -7.85
C ARG A 71 5.47 -8.16 -7.48
N ARG A 72 5.96 -7.68 -6.33
CA ARG A 72 5.87 -6.26 -5.96
C ARG A 72 6.76 -5.43 -6.89
N LYS A 73 8.04 -5.78 -7.02
CA LYS A 73 8.97 -5.10 -7.95
C LYS A 73 8.44 -5.02 -9.38
N LYS A 74 7.83 -6.10 -9.89
CA LYS A 74 7.22 -6.11 -11.23
C LYS A 74 6.06 -5.11 -11.34
N ARG A 75 5.23 -4.98 -10.29
CA ARG A 75 4.14 -4.00 -10.25
C ARG A 75 4.68 -2.58 -10.19
N ASP A 76 5.69 -2.34 -9.37
CA ASP A 76 6.30 -1.01 -9.23
C ASP A 76 6.96 -0.58 -10.55
N LYS A 77 7.60 -1.51 -11.27
CA LYS A 77 8.21 -1.25 -12.60
C LYS A 77 7.17 -0.94 -13.69
N VAL A 78 5.96 -1.46 -13.59
CA VAL A 78 4.88 -1.22 -14.56
C VAL A 78 4.04 0.01 -14.18
N GLY A 79 4.03 0.38 -12.90
CA GLY A 79 3.24 1.49 -12.36
C GLY A 79 3.85 2.89 -12.49
N SER A 80 5.05 3.04 -13.07
CA SER A 80 5.70 4.35 -13.21
C SER A 80 5.88 4.80 -14.68
N PRO A 81 4.80 5.19 -15.41
CA PRO A 81 4.92 5.96 -16.64
C PRO A 81 4.88 7.48 -16.38
N ALA A 82 5.28 7.96 -15.18
CA ALA A 82 5.09 9.36 -14.78
C ALA A 82 6.39 10.20 -14.72
N GLU A 83 7.52 9.70 -15.24
CA GLU A 83 8.75 10.50 -15.36
C GLU A 83 9.38 10.33 -16.74
N SER A 84 8.83 11.05 -17.72
CA SER A 84 9.59 11.52 -18.89
C SER A 84 8.90 12.74 -19.51
N VAL A 85 8.68 13.79 -18.73
CA VAL A 85 8.56 15.14 -19.30
C VAL A 85 9.67 15.98 -18.68
N THR A 86 10.72 16.05 -19.48
CA THR A 86 11.88 16.92 -19.43
C THR A 86 11.65 18.25 -18.70
N SER A 87 12.57 18.47 -17.77
CA SER A 87 12.95 19.75 -17.21
C SER A 87 13.23 20.80 -18.28
N ALA A 88 12.56 21.95 -18.19
CA ALA A 88 13.09 23.26 -18.57
C ALA A 88 12.79 24.16 -17.36
N ALA A 89 13.74 24.28 -16.42
CA ALA A 89 14.82 25.26 -16.44
C ALA A 89 14.31 26.71 -16.31
N VAL A 90 14.52 27.22 -15.10
CA VAL A 90 14.96 28.59 -14.77
C VAL A 90 13.94 29.73 -14.92
N ALA A 91 13.44 30.19 -13.77
CA ALA A 91 13.42 31.62 -13.46
C ALA A 91 13.51 31.82 -11.93
N LEU A 92 14.67 32.33 -11.52
CA LEU A 92 14.93 32.92 -10.21
C LEU A 92 13.95 34.06 -9.94
N GLY A 93 13.41 34.12 -8.73
CA GLY A 93 12.53 35.20 -8.30
C GLY A 93 12.39 35.24 -6.79
N ALA A 94 13.42 35.75 -6.12
CA ALA A 94 13.29 36.28 -4.77
C ALA A 94 12.34 37.48 -4.78
N GLY A 95 11.43 37.55 -3.81
CA GLY A 95 10.57 38.72 -3.62
C GLY A 95 9.26 38.38 -2.94
N GLY A 96 9.19 38.63 -1.63
CA GLY A 96 7.94 38.53 -0.89
C GLY A 96 6.91 39.52 -1.42
N ASN A 97 5.70 39.03 -1.68
CA ASN A 97 4.49 39.81 -1.55
C ASN A 97 3.30 38.86 -1.39
N ARG A 98 2.58 39.03 -0.27
CA ARG A 98 1.31 38.36 -0.01
C ARG A 98 0.26 38.93 -0.96
N VAL A 99 0.27 38.49 -2.21
CA VAL A 99 -0.88 38.67 -3.09
C VAL A 99 -1.93 37.68 -2.62
N ARG A 100 -3.01 38.21 -2.02
CA ARG A 100 -4.26 37.48 -1.84
C ARG A 100 -4.70 37.03 -3.23
N THR A 101 -4.39 35.78 -3.58
CA THR A 101 -4.83 35.16 -4.83
C THR A 101 -6.36 35.21 -4.82
N PRO A 102 -7.00 35.92 -5.77
CA PRO A 102 -8.45 35.92 -5.87
C PRO A 102 -8.90 34.48 -6.09
N ALA A 103 -9.95 34.10 -5.36
CA ALA A 103 -10.56 32.77 -5.36
C ALA A 103 -10.62 32.21 -6.79
N ARG A 104 -9.65 31.35 -7.14
CA ARG A 104 -9.70 30.59 -8.37
C ARG A 104 -10.98 29.77 -8.26
N ARG A 105 -11.93 30.06 -9.16
CA ARG A 105 -13.20 29.36 -9.27
C ARG A 105 -12.91 27.86 -9.14
N PHE A 106 -13.30 27.30 -8.00
CA PHE A 106 -13.20 25.87 -7.75
C PHE A 106 -13.89 25.19 -8.92
N ARG A 107 -13.13 24.47 -9.75
CA ARG A 107 -13.73 23.48 -10.64
C ARG A 107 -13.92 22.24 -9.78
N PRO A 108 -15.13 21.97 -9.26
CA PRO A 108 -15.38 20.71 -8.58
C PRO A 108 -15.03 19.58 -9.53
N LEU A 109 -14.20 18.64 -9.09
CA LEU A 109 -14.11 17.36 -9.78
C LEU A 109 -15.48 16.70 -9.68
N SER A 110 -16.04 16.34 -10.84
CA SER A 110 -17.46 16.01 -11.01
C SER A 110 -17.93 14.76 -10.27
N LYS A 111 -17.04 14.04 -9.58
CA LYS A 111 -17.37 12.81 -8.85
C LYS A 111 -16.53 12.72 -7.58
N ILE A 112 -17.15 13.05 -6.46
CA ILE A 112 -16.65 12.65 -5.14
C ILE A 112 -16.71 11.10 -5.11
N PRO A 113 -15.64 10.40 -4.69
CA PRO A 113 -15.68 8.94 -4.58
C PRO A 113 -16.79 8.48 -3.64
N ASP A 114 -17.45 7.36 -3.97
CA ASP A 114 -18.53 6.81 -3.15
C ASP A 114 -18.06 6.57 -1.70
N GLY A 115 -18.89 6.98 -0.74
CA GLY A 115 -18.64 6.82 0.69
C GLY A 115 -17.97 8.01 1.39
N TYR A 116 -17.65 9.10 0.67
CA TYR A 116 -17.27 10.35 1.34
C TYR A 116 -18.52 11.12 1.81
N PRO A 117 -18.43 11.90 2.91
CA PRO A 117 -19.52 12.74 3.37
C PRO A 117 -19.92 13.77 2.29
N PRO A 118 -21.21 14.14 2.21
CA PRO A 118 -21.70 15.10 1.21
C PRO A 118 -21.06 16.49 1.36
N ASP A 119 -20.60 16.80 2.57
CA ASP A 119 -20.02 18.08 2.96
C ASP A 119 -18.55 18.25 2.53
N VAL A 120 -17.98 17.24 1.87
CA VAL A 120 -16.56 17.24 1.45
C VAL A 120 -16.45 17.52 -0.04
N ALA A 121 -15.82 18.64 -0.40
CA ALA A 121 -15.45 18.94 -1.77
C ALA A 121 -14.07 18.37 -2.11
N VAL A 122 -13.89 17.91 -3.36
CA VAL A 122 -12.60 17.42 -3.87
C VAL A 122 -12.14 18.29 -5.04
N SER A 123 -10.89 18.75 -4.97
CA SER A 123 -10.23 19.47 -6.06
C SER A 123 -8.88 18.84 -6.41
N ALA A 124 -8.39 19.07 -7.63
CA ALA A 124 -7.04 18.68 -8.01
C ALA A 124 -6.04 19.71 -7.48
N GLY A 125 -5.09 19.26 -6.66
CA GLY A 125 -3.95 20.06 -6.25
C GLY A 125 -3.01 20.38 -7.42
N ALA A 126 -2.03 21.25 -7.18
CA ALA A 126 -0.99 21.56 -8.17
C ALA A 126 -0.13 20.34 -8.55
N ASP A 127 -0.09 19.35 -7.66
CA ASP A 127 0.55 18.05 -7.79
C ASP A 127 -0.34 16.99 -8.49
N GLY A 128 -1.56 17.36 -8.89
CA GLY A 128 -2.54 16.43 -9.45
C GLY A 128 -3.15 15.47 -8.41
N LEU A 129 -2.80 15.60 -7.13
CA LEU A 129 -3.38 14.79 -6.06
C LEU A 129 -4.72 15.37 -5.61
N PRO A 130 -5.66 14.52 -5.17
CA PRO A 130 -6.94 14.98 -4.65
C PRO A 130 -6.72 15.74 -3.34
N VAL A 131 -7.15 16.99 -3.32
CA VAL A 131 -7.21 17.84 -2.14
C VAL A 131 -8.66 17.94 -1.69
N PHE A 132 -8.89 17.65 -0.41
CA PHE A 132 -10.21 17.65 0.21
C PHE A 132 -10.44 18.99 0.90
N PHE A 133 -11.66 19.49 0.81
CA PHE A 133 -12.10 20.73 1.43
C PHE A 133 -13.40 20.52 2.17
N ASP A 134 -13.57 21.25 3.26
CA ASP A 134 -14.83 21.35 3.99
C ASP A 134 -15.79 22.34 3.30
N VAL A 135 -17.03 22.41 3.76
CA VAL A 135 -18.07 23.36 3.33
C VAL A 135 -17.59 24.82 3.45
N GLN A 136 -16.71 25.09 4.42
CA GLN A 136 -16.12 26.41 4.65
C GLN A 136 -14.95 26.74 3.70
N GLY A 137 -14.52 25.78 2.87
CA GLY A 137 -13.35 25.93 2.00
C GLY A 137 -12.01 25.66 2.71
N ASP A 138 -12.04 25.18 3.95
CA ASP A 138 -10.84 24.78 4.69
C ASP A 138 -10.28 23.46 4.15
N ARG A 139 -8.96 23.37 4.01
CA ARG A 139 -8.28 22.16 3.54
C ARG A 139 -8.32 21.05 4.59
N LEU A 140 -8.83 19.89 4.19
CA LEU A 140 -8.89 18.67 4.99
C LEU A 140 -7.71 17.75 4.66
N PHE A 141 -7.16 17.13 5.71
CA PHE A 141 -6.09 16.16 5.68
C PHE A 141 -6.66 14.77 5.86
N ARG A 142 -6.32 13.87 4.92
CA ARG A 142 -6.80 12.50 4.92
C ARG A 142 -5.79 11.58 5.60
N ILE A 143 -6.24 10.86 6.63
CA ILE A 143 -5.43 9.86 7.33
C ILE A 143 -6.11 8.51 7.22
N TRP A 144 -5.36 7.53 6.72
CA TRP A 144 -5.81 6.14 6.56
C TRP A 144 -5.59 5.35 7.85
N GLY A 145 -6.54 4.47 8.15
CA GLY A 145 -6.48 3.55 9.28
C GLY A 145 -7.66 3.70 10.24
N PRO A 146 -7.95 2.66 11.05
CA PRO A 146 -9.02 2.69 12.03
C PRO A 146 -8.70 3.58 13.24
N SER A 147 -7.41 3.86 13.46
CA SER A 147 -6.92 4.60 14.62
C SER A 147 -7.19 6.08 14.49
N ARG A 148 -7.82 6.66 15.50
CA ARG A 148 -7.87 8.11 15.67
C ARG A 148 -6.47 8.58 16.09
N LEU A 149 -6.00 9.68 15.49
CA LEU A 149 -4.85 10.39 16.06
C LEU A 149 -5.15 10.78 17.51
N SER A 150 -4.17 10.56 18.37
CA SER A 150 -4.22 11.01 19.76
C SER A 150 -4.21 12.54 19.85
N ALA A 151 -4.67 13.09 20.98
CA ALA A 151 -4.64 14.54 21.21
C ALA A 151 -3.21 15.12 21.17
N VAL A 152 -2.18 14.31 21.44
CA VAL A 152 -0.77 14.72 21.34
C VAL A 152 -0.35 14.82 19.88
N GLU A 153 -0.68 13.83 19.06
CA GLU A 153 -0.39 13.84 17.62
C GLU A 153 -1.15 14.95 16.89
N LEU A 154 -2.42 15.19 17.25
CA LEU A 154 -3.20 16.31 16.70
C LEU A 154 -2.52 17.65 16.97
N ARG A 155 -2.08 17.89 18.21
CA ARG A 155 -1.35 19.12 18.56
C ARG A 155 0.00 19.22 17.85
N ALA A 156 0.75 18.11 17.78
CA ALA A 156 2.04 18.06 17.09
C ALA A 156 1.90 18.39 15.60
N LEU A 157 0.84 17.92 14.96
CA LEU A 157 0.57 18.14 13.54
C LEU A 157 -0.25 19.41 13.27
N LYS A 158 -0.64 20.16 14.30
CA LYS A 158 -1.54 21.32 14.24
C LYS A 158 -2.85 20.98 13.50
N LEU A 159 -3.43 19.84 13.86
CA LEU A 159 -4.67 19.33 13.31
C LEU A 159 -5.79 19.37 14.35
N GLU A 160 -7.00 19.61 13.88
CA GLU A 160 -8.25 19.52 14.62
C GLU A 160 -9.03 18.30 14.15
N SER A 161 -9.60 17.55 15.11
CA SER A 161 -10.44 16.41 14.78
C SER A 161 -11.75 16.88 14.15
N THR A 162 -12.06 16.37 12.97
CA THR A 162 -13.41 16.55 12.38
C THR A 162 -14.25 15.30 12.60
N GLU A 163 -15.57 15.44 12.55
CA GLU A 163 -16.52 14.31 12.60
C GLU A 163 -16.62 13.57 11.25
N LEU A 164 -15.88 14.02 10.24
CA LEU A 164 -15.92 13.49 8.89
C LEU A 164 -15.11 12.17 8.80
N ILE A 165 -15.84 11.08 8.57
CA ILE A 165 -15.30 9.72 8.44
C ILE A 165 -15.53 9.25 7.00
N PHE A 166 -14.58 8.50 6.44
CA PHE A 166 -14.72 7.86 5.14
C PHE A 166 -14.32 6.37 5.25
N PRO A 167 -14.70 5.53 4.28
CA PRO A 167 -14.29 4.13 4.25
C PRO A 167 -12.76 3.97 4.33
N GLY A 168 -12.29 3.52 5.49
CA GLY A 168 -10.86 3.27 5.74
C GLY A 168 -10.10 4.40 6.43
N GLY A 169 -10.75 5.49 6.88
CA GLY A 169 -10.04 6.52 7.62
C GLY A 169 -10.86 7.73 8.08
N ARG A 170 -10.15 8.80 8.42
CA ARG A 170 -10.72 10.07 8.95
C ARG A 170 -10.11 11.29 8.29
N LEU A 171 -10.91 12.35 8.24
CA LEU A 171 -10.45 13.67 7.81
C LEU A 171 -10.14 14.55 9.02
N TYR A 172 -9.16 15.42 8.86
CA TYR A 172 -8.70 16.36 9.90
C TYR A 172 -8.54 17.75 9.32
N ARG A 173 -8.92 18.78 10.06
CA ARG A 173 -8.73 20.17 9.62
C ARG A 173 -7.38 20.66 10.14
N LYS A 174 -6.71 21.55 9.40
CA LYS A 174 -5.51 22.21 9.91
C LYS A 174 -5.92 23.41 10.75
N VAL A 175 -5.41 23.48 11.98
CA VAL A 175 -5.61 24.65 12.84
C VAL A 175 -4.76 25.79 12.27
N PRO A 176 -5.36 26.95 11.92
CA PRO A 176 -4.60 28.13 11.55
C PRO A 176 -3.76 28.56 12.77
N ALA A 177 -2.45 28.71 12.56
CA ALA A 177 -1.52 29.16 13.59
C ALA A 177 -1.62 30.67 13.83
#